data_AF-A0A9E3IJ59-F1
#
_entry.id   AF-A0A9E3IJ59-F1
#
_cell.length_a   1.000
_cell.length_b   1.000
_cell.length_c   1.000
_cell.angle_alpha   90.00
_cell.angle_beta   90.00
_cell.angle_gamma   90.00
#
_symmetry.space_group_name_H-M   'P 1'
#
loop_
_entity.id
_entity.type
_entity.pdbx_description
1 polymer ?
#
loop_
_entity_poly.entity_id
_entity_poly.type
_entity_poly.pdbx_seq_one_letter_code
_entity_poly.pdbx_strand_id
1 'polypeptide(L)'
;MDKANAVAAAMLREHPDLRALLAGNDNMALGAVAAIKSAGKTGKVLVVGYDNIGAIKPMLADGRVLATVDQYGAKQAVFGIDTALKAIKEKKSQKDLAPVVETQVTLITK
;
A
#
# COMPACT_ATOMS: atom_id res chain seq x y z
N MET A 1 1.93 -12.88 3.78
CA MET A 1 2.98 -12.69 2.74
C MET A 1 2.97 -13.79 1.70
N ASP A 2 2.83 -15.06 2.10
CA ASP A 2 2.93 -16.23 1.19
C ASP A 2 2.00 -16.18 -0.02
N LYS A 3 0.74 -15.75 0.15
CA LYS A 3 -0.20 -15.57 -0.96
C LYS A 3 0.27 -14.51 -1.97
N ALA A 4 0.75 -13.36 -1.48
CA ALA A 4 1.25 -12.29 -2.35
C ALA A 4 2.51 -12.74 -3.11
N ASN A 5 3.40 -13.49 -2.46
CA ASN A 5 4.55 -14.09 -3.11
C ASN A 5 4.13 -15.06 -4.23
N ALA A 6 3.20 -15.98 -3.94
CA ALA A 6 2.74 -16.97 -4.92
C ALA A 6 2.10 -16.31 -6.15
N VAL A 7 1.27 -15.28 -5.96
CA VAL A 7 0.66 -14.52 -7.06
C VAL A 7 1.72 -13.75 -7.86
N ALA A 8 2.64 -13.05 -7.20
CA ALA A 8 3.71 -12.34 -7.88
C ALA A 8 4.64 -13.29 -8.66
N ALA A 9 4.96 -14.45 -8.10
CA ALA A 9 5.74 -15.49 -8.77
C ALA A 9 5.00 -16.04 -10.01
N ALA A 10 3.68 -16.23 -9.93
CA ALA A 10 2.87 -16.60 -11.08
C ALA A 10 2.94 -15.53 -12.18
N MET A 11 2.70 -14.26 -11.85
CA MET A 11 2.77 -13.14 -12.78
C MET A 11 4.16 -13.01 -13.45
N LEU A 12 5.25 -13.19 -12.70
CA LEU A 12 6.62 -13.12 -13.23
C LEU A 12 6.94 -14.24 -14.22
N ARG A 13 6.29 -15.41 -14.09
CA ARG A 13 6.41 -16.53 -15.04
C ARG A 13 5.54 -16.32 -16.28
N GLU A 14 4.31 -15.86 -16.07
CA GLU A 14 3.34 -15.64 -17.15
C GLU A 14 3.70 -14.43 -18.02
N HIS A 15 4.36 -13.42 -17.44
CA HIS A 15 4.79 -12.20 -18.12
C HIS A 15 6.32 -12.02 -17.98
N PRO A 16 7.12 -12.64 -18.86
CA PRO A 16 8.58 -12.57 -18.78
C PRO A 16 9.15 -11.14 -18.86
N ASP A 17 8.45 -10.25 -19.56
CA ASP A 17 8.78 -8.84 -19.81
C ASP A 17 8.22 -7.87 -18.76
N LEU A 18 7.54 -8.38 -17.73
CA LEU A 18 6.96 -7.59 -16.65
C LEU A 18 7.98 -6.61 -16.06
N ARG A 19 7.62 -5.32 -16.06
CA ARG A 19 8.51 -4.22 -15.66
C ARG A 19 8.25 -3.67 -14.27
N ALA A 20 7.02 -3.80 -13.77
CA ALA A 20 6.61 -3.26 -12.48
C ALA A 20 5.45 -4.05 -11.88
N LEU A 21 5.37 -4.06 -10.54
CA LEU A 21 4.23 -4.52 -9.75
C LEU A 21 3.74 -3.37 -8.88
N LEU A 22 2.47 -2.99 -9.04
CA LEU A 22 1.77 -2.11 -8.12
C LEU A 22 1.02 -2.98 -7.11
N ALA A 23 1.52 -3.02 -5.87
CA ALA A 23 0.88 -3.71 -4.78
C ALA A 23 -0.13 -2.79 -4.10
N GLY A 24 -1.35 -3.28 -3.87
CA GLY A 24 -2.38 -2.53 -3.14
C GLY A 24 -2.10 -2.30 -1.64
N ASN A 25 -1.03 -2.89 -1.09
CA ASN A 25 -0.47 -2.56 0.22
C ASN A 25 0.97 -3.06 0.37
N ASP A 26 1.66 -2.60 1.41
CA ASP A 26 3.06 -2.92 1.67
C ASP A 26 3.26 -4.39 2.02
N ASN A 27 2.30 -5.06 2.67
CA ASN A 27 2.40 -6.50 2.92
C ASN A 27 2.43 -7.32 1.62
N MET A 28 1.68 -6.88 0.60
CA MET A 28 1.74 -7.45 -0.73
C MET A 28 3.05 -7.10 -1.44
N ALA A 29 3.53 -5.86 -1.29
CA ALA A 29 4.82 -5.43 -1.82
C ALA A 29 5.99 -6.28 -1.28
N LEU A 30 5.99 -6.59 0.02
CA LEU A 30 6.99 -7.46 0.66
C LEU A 30 6.97 -8.87 0.05
N GLY A 31 5.78 -9.43 -0.21
CA GLY A 31 5.62 -10.69 -0.91
C GLY A 31 6.15 -10.64 -2.36
N ALA A 32 5.86 -9.55 -3.07
CA ALA A 32 6.34 -9.32 -4.43
C ALA A 32 7.87 -9.21 -4.49
N VAL A 33 8.50 -8.46 -3.58
CA VAL A 33 9.97 -8.37 -3.47
C VAL A 33 10.59 -9.73 -3.25
N ALA A 34 10.00 -10.56 -2.38
CA ALA A 34 10.47 -11.92 -2.16
C ALA A 34 10.37 -12.79 -3.43
N ALA A 35 9.27 -12.69 -4.19
CA ALA A 35 9.10 -13.42 -5.44
C ALA A 35 10.10 -12.97 -6.52
N ILE A 36 10.29 -11.66 -6.68
CA ILE A 36 11.26 -11.05 -7.61
C ILE A 36 12.68 -11.52 -7.28
N LYS A 37 13.03 -11.54 -5.99
CA LYS A 37 14.34 -12.03 -5.52
C LYS A 37 14.53 -13.50 -5.88
N SER A 38 13.56 -14.36 -5.57
CA SER A 38 13.61 -15.79 -5.89
C SER A 38 13.69 -16.07 -7.40
N ALA A 39 13.09 -15.20 -8.22
CA ALA A 39 13.16 -15.29 -9.68
C ALA A 39 14.46 -14.72 -10.28
N GLY A 40 15.41 -14.23 -9.48
CA GLY A 40 16.64 -13.60 -9.97
C GLY A 40 16.39 -12.29 -10.74
N LYS A 41 15.27 -11.61 -10.47
CA LYS A 41 14.84 -10.39 -11.15
C LYS A 41 14.97 -9.12 -10.29
N THR A 42 15.69 -9.17 -9.17
CA THR A 42 15.99 -8.00 -8.33
C THR A 42 16.57 -6.86 -9.17
N GLY A 43 16.02 -5.64 -9.01
CA GLY A 43 16.42 -4.46 -9.78
C GLY A 43 15.92 -4.43 -11.23
N LYS A 44 15.29 -5.49 -11.73
CA LYS A 44 14.70 -5.54 -13.08
C LYS A 44 13.19 -5.27 -13.08
N VAL A 45 12.53 -5.54 -11.95
CA VAL A 45 11.10 -5.32 -11.74
C VAL A 45 10.92 -4.31 -10.62
N LEU A 46 10.25 -3.20 -10.93
CA LEU A 46 9.91 -2.17 -9.96
C LEU A 46 8.77 -2.64 -9.07
N VAL A 47 8.77 -2.25 -7.80
CA VAL A 47 7.68 -2.54 -6.86
C VAL A 47 7.21 -1.25 -6.22
N VAL A 48 5.90 -1.02 -6.19
CA VAL A 48 5.28 0.07 -5.43
C VAL A 48 4.29 -0.51 -4.43
N GLY A 49 4.29 0.02 -3.21
CA GLY A 49 3.37 -0.34 -2.13
C GLY A 49 2.40 0.77 -1.73
N TYR A 50 1.71 0.54 -0.62
CA TYR A 50 0.73 1.44 0.00
C TYR A 50 0.67 1.09 1.49
N ASP A 51 0.68 2.09 2.38
CA ASP A 51 0.58 2.05 3.86
C ASP A 51 1.77 2.71 4.59
N ASN A 52 2.97 2.73 3.98
CA ASN A 52 4.21 3.20 4.62
C ASN A 52 4.54 2.49 5.95
N ILE A 53 4.38 1.16 6.01
CA ILE A 53 4.68 0.39 7.22
C ILE A 53 6.19 0.32 7.49
N GLY A 54 6.57 0.13 8.76
CA GLY A 54 7.99 0.06 9.15
C GLY A 54 8.82 -0.96 8.36
N ALA A 55 8.21 -2.09 7.98
CA ALA A 55 8.87 -3.16 7.24
C ALA A 55 9.26 -2.79 5.80
N ILE A 56 8.61 -1.80 5.17
CA ILE A 56 8.94 -1.38 3.79
C ILE A 56 10.14 -0.43 3.74
N LYS A 57 10.44 0.29 4.83
CA LYS A 57 11.47 1.35 4.89
C LYS A 57 12.87 0.87 4.48
N PRO A 58 13.39 -0.28 4.96
CA PRO A 58 14.69 -0.75 4.50
C PRO A 58 14.73 -1.06 3.00
N MET A 59 13.59 -1.47 2.43
CA MET A 59 13.48 -1.81 1.01
C MET A 59 13.37 -0.57 0.12
N LEU A 60 12.81 0.54 0.64
CA LEU A 60 12.91 1.85 0.00
C LEU A 60 14.36 2.33 0.01
N ALA A 61 15.04 2.22 1.16
CA ALA A 61 16.42 2.68 1.32
C ALA A 61 17.41 1.94 0.40
N ASP A 62 17.22 0.64 0.18
CA ASP A 62 18.09 -0.17 -0.70
C ASP A 62 17.56 -0.36 -2.12
N GLY A 63 16.44 0.27 -2.48
CA GLY A 63 15.89 0.29 -3.84
C GLY A 63 15.17 -0.99 -4.28
N ARG A 64 14.94 -1.95 -3.38
CA ARG A 64 14.06 -3.11 -3.66
C ARG A 64 12.61 -2.72 -3.89
N VAL A 65 12.17 -1.60 -3.30
CA VAL A 65 10.86 -0.99 -3.50
C VAL A 65 11.10 0.44 -3.99
N LEU A 66 10.42 0.82 -5.08
CA LEU A 66 10.56 2.14 -5.69
C LEU A 66 9.88 3.22 -4.84
N ALA A 67 8.69 2.92 -4.36
CA ALA A 67 7.90 3.84 -3.56
C ALA A 67 6.82 3.11 -2.76
N THR A 68 6.29 3.78 -1.73
CA THR A 68 5.02 3.45 -1.09
C THR A 68 4.21 4.73 -0.94
N VAL A 69 2.91 4.60 -0.69
CA VAL A 69 2.04 5.74 -0.38
C VAL A 69 1.73 5.70 1.11
N ASP A 70 2.00 6.79 1.82
CA ASP A 70 1.49 6.98 3.17
C ASP A 70 0.08 7.58 3.09
N GLN A 71 -0.89 6.82 3.59
CA GLN A 71 -2.28 7.24 3.67
C GLN A 71 -2.64 7.88 5.02
N TYR A 72 -1.67 8.00 5.93
CA TYR A 72 -1.84 8.44 7.30
C TYR A 72 -2.97 7.70 8.03
N GLY A 73 -2.95 6.36 8.01
CA GLY A 73 -4.05 5.53 8.54
C GLY A 73 -4.46 5.87 9.97
N ALA A 74 -3.51 6.25 10.84
CA ALA A 74 -3.82 6.73 12.18
C ALA A 74 -4.66 8.02 12.19
N LYS A 75 -4.37 8.98 11.30
CA LYS A 75 -5.17 10.20 11.15
C LYS A 75 -6.55 9.89 10.58
N GLN A 76 -6.65 8.96 9.63
CA GLN A 76 -7.95 8.53 9.10
C GLN A 76 -8.85 7.94 10.21
N ALA A 77 -8.28 7.14 11.12
CA ALA A 77 -9.02 6.59 12.25
C ALA A 77 -9.55 7.70 13.19
N VAL A 78 -8.71 8.68 13.54
CA VAL A 78 -9.12 9.84 14.34
C VAL A 78 -10.23 10.60 13.63
N PHE A 79 -10.06 10.90 12.36
CA PHE A 79 -11.03 11.63 11.55
C PHE A 79 -12.40 10.91 11.48
N GLY A 80 -12.40 9.59 11.33
CA GLY A 80 -13.61 8.78 11.32
C GLY A 80 -14.37 8.85 12.67
N ILE A 81 -13.63 8.76 13.78
CA ILE A 81 -14.20 8.89 15.13
C ILE A 81 -14.77 10.29 15.35
N ASP A 82 -14.02 11.34 15.00
CA ASP A 82 -14.46 12.74 15.14
C ASP A 82 -15.71 13.02 14.31
N THR A 83 -15.76 12.48 13.09
CA THR A 83 -16.93 12.60 12.20
C THR A 83 -18.17 11.98 12.83
N ALA A 84 -18.05 10.77 13.39
CA ALA A 84 -19.15 10.09 14.06
C ALA A 84 -19.62 10.86 15.31
N LEU A 85 -18.69 11.32 16.16
CA LEU A 85 -19.02 12.10 17.36
C LEU A 85 -19.73 13.42 17.00
N LYS A 86 -19.27 14.11 15.96
CA LYS A 86 -19.91 15.33 15.45
C LYS A 86 -21.32 15.05 14.93
N ALA A 87 -21.51 13.97 14.16
CA ALA A 87 -22.83 13.58 13.67
C ALA A 87 -23.82 13.30 14.81
N ILE A 88 -23.37 12.59 15.86
CA ILE A 88 -24.17 12.32 17.06
C ILE A 88 -24.58 13.63 17.75
N LYS A 89 -23.63 14.54 17.96
CA LYS A 89 -23.87 15.85 18.59
C LYS A 89 -24.85 16.71 17.77
N GLU A 90 -24.73 16.68 16.45
CA GLU A 90 -25.59 17.42 15.51
C GLU A 90 -26.89 16.70 15.17
N LYS A 91 -27.13 15.50 15.73
CA LYS A 91 -28.28 14.62 15.41
C LYS A 91 -28.44 14.33 13.92
N LYS A 92 -27.32 14.23 13.19
CA LYS A 92 -27.29 13.86 11.77
C LYS A 92 -27.26 12.35 11.61
N SER A 93 -28.04 11.85 10.65
CA SER A 93 -28.01 10.43 10.28
C SER A 93 -26.99 10.17 9.17
N GLN A 94 -26.63 8.91 8.92
CA GLN A 94 -25.62 8.54 7.91
C GLN A 94 -25.94 9.11 6.51
N LYS A 95 -27.22 9.18 6.13
CA LYS A 95 -27.66 9.74 4.83
C LYS A 95 -27.40 11.25 4.69
N ASP A 96 -27.20 11.94 5.81
CA ASP A 96 -26.96 13.39 5.85
C ASP A 96 -25.44 13.71 5.85
N LEU A 97 -24.58 12.68 5.88
CA LEU A 97 -23.13 12.79 5.83
C LEU A 97 -22.61 12.62 4.39
N ALA A 98 -21.47 13.23 4.10
CA ALA A 98 -20.78 13.00 2.83
C ALA A 98 -20.40 11.51 2.71
N PRO A 99 -20.68 10.86 1.56
CA PRO A 99 -20.38 9.44 1.37
C PRO A 99 -18.89 9.14 1.22
N VAL A 100 -18.10 10.17 0.89
CA VAL A 100 -16.64 10.09 0.72
C VAL A 100 -16.02 11.30 1.39
N VAL A 101 -14.89 11.08 2.06
CA VAL A 101 -14.06 12.14 2.58
C VAL A 101 -12.66 11.97 2.02
N GLU A 102 -12.18 13.02 1.37
CA GLU A 102 -10.80 13.09 0.91
C GLU A 102 -9.86 13.18 2.11
N THR A 103 -8.81 12.35 2.09
CA THR A 103 -7.77 12.34 3.11
C THR A 103 -6.42 12.54 2.45
N GLN A 104 -5.48 13.11 3.20
CA GLN A 104 -4.14 13.36 2.69
C GLN A 104 -3.47 12.03 2.33
N VAL A 105 -2.75 12.02 1.20
CA VAL A 105 -1.83 10.94 0.82
C VAL A 105 -0.49 11.54 0.43
N THR A 106 0.59 10.84 0.73
CA THR A 106 1.95 11.29 0.40
C THR A 106 2.73 10.16 -0.25
N LEU A 107 3.38 10.44 -1.38
CA LEU A 107 4.32 9.50 -1.99
C LEU A 107 5.63 9.48 -1.20
N ILE A 108 6.06 8.29 -0.78
CA ILE A 108 7.28 8.05 -0.02
C ILE A 108 8.25 7.24 -0.88
N THR A 109 9.45 7.76 -1.09
CA THR A 109 10.49 7.11 -1.90
C THR A 109 11.75 6.74 -1.12
N LYS A 110 11.88 7.22 0.13
CA LYS A 110 13.02 6.98 1.04
C LYS A 110 12.56 7.02 2.48
#